data_AF-A0A4P5W8U4-F1
#
_entry.id   AF-A0A4P5W8U4-F1
#
_cell.length_a   1.000
_cell.length_b   1.000
_cell.length_c   1.000
_cell.angle_alpha   90.00
_cell.angle_beta   90.00
_cell.angle_gamma   90.00
#
_symmetry.space_group_name_H-M   'P 1'
#
loop_
_entity.id
_entity.type
_entity.pdbx_description
1 polymer ?
#
loop_
_entity_poly.entity_id
_entity_poly.type
_entity_poly.pdbx_seq_one_letter_code
_entity_poly.pdbx_strand_id
1 'polypeptide(L)'
;MAIDPHQLTREPTPGPKVTRSGDIVGGRKPQSQVDVANLPRLSPDEIDPYRFPFIFQRHPNKWSFIVTKAHPEGEWLPHLHRFALMPGANRVGEGGDMGLAALWLSSQRFVSIPRMRGPDNDYVREFDIVAGSTGKIRRVFYSAWDHVRINDGNAQRVFDMVGYRNWLRALVADGTIPTPRLHVIQRLCQIKGNRIERLLRLPSDTPANVERVARERATLQLMKASFAKQFGYDPVDIEAGHEALFQDLGGESSDMPPQDGEEPIEPKKGVNKVKS
;
A
#
# COMPACT_ATOMS: atom_id res chain seq x y z
N MET A 1 -33.96 -59.53 -9.51
CA MET A 1 -33.19 -59.89 -8.30
C MET A 1 -33.30 -58.72 -7.34
N ALA A 2 -33.95 -58.96 -6.19
CA ALA A 2 -34.25 -57.95 -5.17
C ALA A 2 -33.06 -57.78 -4.22
N ILE A 3 -32.78 -56.56 -3.79
CA ILE A 3 -31.78 -56.25 -2.76
C ILE A 3 -32.52 -55.86 -1.49
N ASP A 4 -32.23 -56.59 -0.42
CA ASP A 4 -32.79 -56.50 0.92
C ASP A 4 -32.13 -55.36 1.71
N PRO A 5 -32.87 -54.42 2.32
CA PRO A 5 -32.29 -53.28 3.03
C PRO A 5 -32.56 -53.37 4.53
N HIS A 6 -31.92 -54.28 5.28
CA HIS A 6 -31.95 -54.19 6.73
C HIS A 6 -30.73 -54.80 7.44
N GLN A 7 -30.19 -54.00 8.35
CA GLN A 7 -29.34 -54.33 9.50
C GLN A 7 -27.84 -54.50 9.28
N LEU A 8 -27.08 -53.51 9.74
CA LEU A 8 -26.08 -53.76 10.79
C LEU A 8 -25.79 -52.49 11.57
N THR A 9 -26.00 -52.64 12.86
CA THR A 9 -25.89 -51.71 13.97
C THR A 9 -24.47 -51.16 14.13
N ARG A 10 -24.41 -49.87 14.48
CA ARG A 10 -23.21 -49.13 14.85
C ARG A 10 -22.67 -49.65 16.19
N GLU A 11 -21.41 -50.08 16.22
CA GLU A 11 -20.64 -50.15 17.47
C GLU A 11 -19.91 -48.81 17.71
N PRO A 12 -19.99 -48.22 18.90
CA PRO A 12 -19.21 -47.03 19.24
C PRO A 12 -17.77 -47.41 19.58
N THR A 13 -16.82 -46.96 18.76
CA THR A 13 -15.39 -47.05 19.03
C THR A 13 -15.03 -46.29 20.31
N PRO A 14 -14.34 -46.90 21.30
CA PRO A 14 -13.90 -46.19 22.49
C PRO A 14 -12.81 -45.17 22.14
N GLY A 15 -13.06 -43.90 22.49
CA GLY A 15 -12.11 -42.81 22.32
C GLY A 15 -10.87 -42.94 23.23
N PRO A 16 -9.73 -42.35 22.85
CA PRO A 16 -8.50 -42.44 23.62
C PRO A 16 -8.63 -41.73 24.98
N LYS A 17 -8.31 -42.46 26.04
CA LYS A 17 -8.18 -41.95 27.42
C LYS A 17 -7.03 -40.95 27.48
N VAL A 18 -7.34 -39.68 27.71
CA VAL A 18 -6.35 -38.65 28.07
C VAL A 18 -6.00 -38.82 29.54
N THR A 19 -4.87 -39.49 29.81
CA THR A 19 -4.22 -39.49 31.13
C THR A 19 -3.56 -38.13 31.36
N ARG A 20 -4.11 -37.35 32.29
CA ARG A 20 -3.41 -36.27 32.99
C ARG A 20 -2.30 -36.86 33.87
N SER A 21 -1.28 -36.03 34.10
CA SER A 21 -0.15 -36.20 35.02
C SER A 21 1.12 -36.76 34.38
N GLY A 22 1.93 -35.82 33.86
CA GLY A 22 3.36 -35.97 33.70
C GLY A 22 4.02 -34.74 34.31
N ASP A 23 4.69 -34.93 35.44
CA ASP A 23 5.46 -33.94 36.17
C ASP A 23 6.50 -33.25 35.28
N ILE A 24 6.38 -31.92 35.12
CA ILE A 24 7.43 -31.10 34.53
C ILE A 24 8.40 -30.68 35.65
N VAL A 25 9.33 -31.58 35.96
CA VAL A 25 10.55 -31.26 36.68
C VAL A 25 11.55 -30.70 35.66
N GLY A 26 11.83 -29.40 35.74
CA GLY A 26 12.86 -28.77 34.89
C GLY A 26 12.55 -27.32 34.53
N GLY A 27 12.39 -26.46 35.55
CA GLY A 27 12.24 -25.03 35.36
C GLY A 27 13.47 -24.38 34.72
N ARG A 28 13.52 -24.33 33.38
CA ARG A 28 14.19 -23.23 32.69
C ARG A 28 13.21 -22.08 32.61
N LYS A 29 13.49 -21.02 33.36
CA LYS A 29 12.81 -19.72 33.22
C LYS A 29 12.79 -19.35 31.72
N PRO A 30 11.66 -18.88 31.18
CA PRO A 30 11.65 -18.32 29.82
C PRO A 30 12.71 -17.22 29.76
N GLN A 31 13.60 -17.34 28.77
CA GLN A 31 14.65 -16.36 28.49
C GLN A 31 14.01 -14.97 28.33
N SER A 32 14.45 -14.07 29.21
CA SER A 32 14.39 -12.61 29.08
C SER A 32 13.15 -12.07 28.38
N GLN A 33 12.15 -11.71 29.18
CA GLN A 33 11.29 -10.58 28.85
C GLN A 33 12.23 -9.40 28.56
N VAL A 34 12.46 -9.11 27.28
CA VAL A 34 13.26 -7.95 26.86
C VAL A 34 12.56 -6.75 27.48
N ASP A 35 13.28 -6.03 28.34
CA ASP A 35 12.75 -4.86 29.01
C ASP A 35 12.59 -3.77 27.95
N VAL A 36 11.41 -3.73 27.33
CA VAL A 36 11.06 -2.82 26.22
C VAL A 36 11.28 -1.35 26.63
N ALA A 37 11.25 -1.06 27.93
CA ALA A 37 11.52 0.27 28.48
C ALA A 37 12.99 0.72 28.31
N ASN A 38 13.93 -0.24 28.22
CA ASN A 38 15.38 -0.01 28.14
C ASN A 38 15.96 -0.25 26.74
N LEU A 39 15.11 -0.50 25.72
CA LEU A 39 15.58 -0.49 24.34
C LEU A 39 16.08 0.92 24.00
N PRO A 40 17.28 1.06 23.40
CA PRO A 40 17.79 2.35 22.99
C PRO A 40 16.79 2.98 22.02
N ARG A 41 16.10 4.03 22.49
CA ARG A 41 15.22 4.83 21.66
C ARG A 41 16.10 5.59 20.68
N LEU A 42 16.08 5.19 19.41
CA LEU A 42 16.69 5.97 18.33
C LEU A 42 16.16 7.40 18.44
N SER A 43 17.07 8.39 18.35
CA SER A 43 16.63 9.78 18.38
C SER A 43 15.73 10.04 17.15
N PRO A 44 14.74 10.94 17.24
CA PRO A 44 13.89 11.28 16.09
C PRO A 44 14.67 11.69 14.83
N ASP A 45 15.88 12.25 15.01
CA ASP A 45 16.79 12.66 13.92
C ASP A 45 17.59 11.48 13.31
N GLU A 46 17.56 10.31 13.96
CA GLU A 46 18.19 9.07 13.50
C GLU A 46 17.24 8.15 12.73
N ILE A 47 15.93 8.44 12.77
CA ILE A 47 14.89 7.74 12.02
C ILE A 47 14.82 8.30 10.60
N ASP A 48 15.92 8.17 9.86
CA ASP A 48 15.92 8.41 8.43
C ASP A 48 15.33 7.16 7.73
N PRO A 49 14.14 7.24 7.10
CA PRO A 49 13.49 6.09 6.47
C PRO A 49 14.27 5.53 5.27
N TYR A 50 15.29 6.25 4.80
CA TYR A 50 16.20 5.80 3.75
C TYR A 50 17.40 5.02 4.30
N ARG A 51 17.63 4.96 5.62
CA ARG A 51 18.75 4.18 6.19
C ARG A 51 18.53 2.68 6.22
N PHE A 52 17.30 2.24 6.00
CA PHE A 52 16.94 0.84 6.07
C PHE A 52 16.47 0.36 4.70
N PRO A 53 16.80 -0.88 4.32
CA PRO A 53 16.21 -1.48 3.13
C PRO A 53 14.70 -1.52 3.30
N PHE A 54 13.98 -1.62 2.19
CA PHE A 54 12.53 -1.59 2.22
C PHE A 54 11.93 -2.61 1.26
N ILE A 55 10.65 -2.88 1.45
CA ILE A 55 9.83 -3.66 0.52
C ILE A 55 8.64 -2.84 0.08
N PHE A 56 8.27 -2.95 -1.19
CA PHE A 56 6.99 -2.43 -1.65
C PHE A 56 5.89 -3.40 -1.27
N GLN A 57 4.74 -2.85 -0.90
CA GLN A 57 3.59 -3.61 -0.48
C GLN A 57 2.35 -3.07 -1.16
N ARG A 58 1.47 -3.96 -1.59
CA ARG A 58 0.17 -3.58 -2.15
C ARG A 58 -0.95 -3.91 -1.17
N HIS A 59 -1.93 -3.04 -1.09
CA HIS A 59 -3.20 -3.34 -0.44
C HIS A 59 -4.28 -3.53 -1.52
N PRO A 60 -5.13 -4.58 -1.44
CA PRO A 60 -6.11 -4.89 -2.50
C PRO A 60 -7.10 -3.75 -2.78
N ASN A 61 -7.37 -2.91 -1.78
CA ASN A 61 -8.31 -1.79 -1.89
C ASN A 61 -7.65 -0.42 -2.14
N LYS A 62 -6.33 -0.37 -2.41
CA LYS A 62 -5.60 0.89 -2.63
C LYS A 62 -5.16 1.01 -4.09
N TRP A 63 -5.93 1.77 -4.84
CA TRP A 63 -5.73 2.01 -6.27
C TRP A 63 -5.88 3.50 -6.59
N SER A 64 -5.22 3.92 -7.65
CA SER A 64 -5.30 5.27 -8.20
C SER A 64 -5.74 5.21 -9.65
N PHE A 65 -6.62 6.12 -10.04
CA PHE A 65 -6.96 6.35 -11.44
C PHE A 65 -6.10 7.50 -11.96
N ILE A 66 -5.24 7.23 -12.93
CA ILE A 66 -4.26 8.20 -13.44
C ILE A 66 -4.57 8.52 -14.89
N VAL A 67 -4.79 9.80 -15.20
CA VAL A 67 -4.90 10.30 -16.57
C VAL A 67 -3.56 10.93 -16.95
N THR A 68 -3.00 10.52 -18.08
CA THR A 68 -1.73 11.06 -18.58
C THR A 68 -1.84 11.41 -20.06
N LYS A 69 -0.84 12.11 -20.62
CA LYS A 69 -0.79 12.35 -22.07
C LYS A 69 -0.74 11.05 -22.89
N ALA A 70 -0.12 10.00 -22.35
CA ALA A 70 -0.02 8.69 -23.01
C ALA A 70 -1.27 7.82 -22.83
N HIS A 71 -2.05 8.09 -21.78
CA HIS A 71 -3.29 7.39 -21.43
C HIS A 71 -4.40 8.42 -21.12
N PRO A 72 -4.91 9.12 -22.15
CA PRO A 72 -5.96 10.14 -21.98
C PRO A 72 -7.29 9.55 -21.47
N GLU A 73 -7.55 8.27 -21.74
CA GLU A 73 -8.68 7.51 -21.22
C GLU A 73 -8.57 7.20 -19.72
N GLY A 74 -7.36 7.36 -19.16
CA GLY A 74 -7.02 7.02 -17.79
C GLY A 74 -6.80 5.53 -17.55
N GLU A 75 -5.96 5.23 -16.56
CA GLU A 75 -5.59 3.87 -16.19
C GLU A 75 -5.67 3.64 -14.68
N TRP A 76 -6.03 2.42 -14.27
CA TRP A 76 -6.00 1.99 -12.86
C TRP A 76 -4.63 1.43 -12.52
N LEU A 77 -3.93 2.08 -11.59
CA LEU A 77 -2.64 1.63 -11.11
C LEU A 77 -2.69 1.38 -9.59
N PRO A 78 -2.02 0.33 -9.08
CA PRO A 78 -2.00 0.05 -7.67
C PRO A 78 -1.17 1.09 -6.91
N HIS A 79 -1.62 1.45 -5.71
CA HIS A 79 -0.82 2.27 -4.81
C HIS A 79 0.04 1.34 -3.95
N LEU A 80 1.36 1.41 -4.13
CA LEU A 80 2.30 0.67 -3.30
C LEU A 80 2.75 1.49 -2.09
N HIS A 81 2.69 0.86 -0.93
CA HIS A 81 3.28 1.37 0.30
C HIS A 81 4.74 0.92 0.41
N ARG A 82 5.62 1.80 0.90
CA ARG A 82 7.02 1.48 1.20
C ARG A 82 7.12 1.11 2.67
N PHE A 83 7.46 -0.15 2.95
CA PHE A 83 7.68 -0.63 4.31
C PHE A 83 9.18 -0.73 4.60
N ALA A 84 9.67 0.12 5.50
CA ALA A 84 11.08 0.13 5.91
C ALA A 84 11.38 -1.01 6.90
N LEU A 85 12.41 -1.79 6.59
CA LEU A 85 12.88 -2.93 7.38
C LEU A 85 13.83 -2.44 8.49
N MET A 86 13.29 -1.72 9.45
CA MET A 86 14.05 -1.09 10.55
C MET A 86 14.13 -2.02 11.75
N PRO A 87 15.28 -2.65 12.07
CA PRO A 87 15.41 -3.53 13.24
C PRO A 87 15.05 -2.81 14.54
N GLY A 88 14.29 -3.48 15.42
CA GLY A 88 13.81 -2.92 16.69
C GLY A 88 12.61 -1.96 16.54
N ALA A 89 12.23 -1.59 15.31
CA ALA A 89 11.05 -0.81 14.99
C ALA A 89 10.19 -1.55 13.95
N ASN A 90 9.01 -1.03 13.61
CA ASN A 90 8.11 -1.62 12.60
C ASN A 90 7.85 -3.13 12.78
N ARG A 91 7.97 -3.66 14.01
CA ARG A 91 7.84 -5.09 14.33
C ARG A 91 8.89 -5.98 13.63
N VAL A 92 10.02 -5.41 13.24
CA VAL A 92 11.20 -6.14 12.77
C VAL A 92 12.10 -6.43 13.96
N GLY A 93 12.49 -7.69 14.16
CA GLY A 93 13.39 -8.09 15.23
C GLY A 93 14.78 -7.46 15.07
N GLU A 94 15.57 -7.42 16.15
CA GLU A 94 16.92 -6.82 16.15
C GLU A 94 17.87 -7.48 15.14
N GLY A 95 17.68 -8.77 14.83
CA GLY A 95 18.40 -9.48 13.78
C GLY A 95 17.85 -9.31 12.37
N GLY A 96 16.91 -8.39 12.15
CA GLY A 96 16.18 -8.26 10.88
C GLY A 96 15.08 -9.31 10.70
N ASP A 97 14.67 -10.00 11.77
CA ASP A 97 13.59 -10.99 11.72
C ASP A 97 12.27 -10.33 11.34
N MET A 98 11.67 -10.82 10.26
CA MET A 98 10.45 -10.30 9.67
C MET A 98 9.19 -11.05 10.11
N GLY A 99 9.29 -12.06 10.99
CA GLY A 99 8.16 -12.90 11.37
C GLY A 99 6.96 -12.11 11.91
N LEU A 100 7.19 -11.24 12.90
CA LEU A 100 6.13 -10.43 13.49
C LEU A 100 5.62 -9.33 12.54
N ALA A 101 6.52 -8.71 11.77
CA ALA A 101 6.16 -7.75 10.73
C ALA A 101 5.24 -8.40 9.68
N ALA A 102 5.61 -9.58 9.16
CA ALA A 102 4.85 -10.31 8.15
C ALA A 102 3.43 -10.68 8.65
N LEU A 103 3.31 -11.17 9.89
CA LEU A 103 2.00 -11.45 10.51
C LEU A 103 1.14 -10.19 10.62
N TRP A 104 1.73 -9.08 11.09
CA TRP A 104 0.99 -7.83 11.21
C TRP A 104 0.54 -7.28 9.85
N LEU A 105 1.43 -7.28 8.86
CA LEU A 105 1.12 -6.85 7.50
C LEU A 105 0.02 -7.70 6.86
N SER A 106 0.08 -9.01 7.05
CA SER A 106 -0.96 -9.93 6.59
C SER A 106 -2.30 -9.64 7.26
N SER A 107 -2.31 -9.33 8.56
CA SER A 107 -3.55 -8.95 9.28
C SER A 107 -4.18 -7.68 8.70
N GLN A 108 -3.36 -6.78 8.14
CA GLN A 108 -3.79 -5.57 7.43
C GLN A 108 -4.01 -5.77 5.93
N ARG A 109 -4.01 -7.02 5.44
CA ARG A 109 -4.21 -7.39 4.02
C ARG A 109 -3.16 -6.81 3.06
N PHE A 110 -2.01 -6.37 3.58
CA PHE A 110 -0.88 -5.99 2.74
C PHE A 110 -0.19 -7.24 2.19
N VAL A 111 0.20 -7.18 0.92
CA VAL A 111 0.96 -8.22 0.25
C VAL A 111 2.25 -7.61 -0.26
N SER A 112 3.38 -8.18 0.17
CA SER A 112 4.72 -7.77 -0.25
C SER A 112 4.97 -8.10 -1.71
N ILE A 113 5.55 -7.14 -2.44
CA ILE A 113 6.07 -7.37 -3.79
C ILE A 113 7.49 -7.91 -3.64
N PRO A 114 7.85 -9.04 -4.27
CA PRO A 114 9.22 -9.54 -4.22
C PRO A 114 10.20 -8.55 -4.86
N ARG A 115 11.35 -8.29 -4.21
CA ARG A 115 12.40 -7.37 -4.71
C ARG A 115 12.82 -7.67 -6.15
N MET A 116 12.95 -8.96 -6.47
CA MET A 116 13.30 -9.46 -7.80
C MET A 116 12.34 -9.06 -8.92
N ARG A 117 11.17 -8.51 -8.61
CA ARG A 117 10.25 -7.95 -9.61
C ARG A 117 10.64 -6.55 -10.05
N GLY A 118 11.67 -5.93 -9.47
CA GLY A 118 12.19 -4.64 -9.92
C GLY A 118 13.00 -4.72 -11.21
N PRO A 119 13.35 -3.56 -11.80
CA PRO A 119 14.34 -3.51 -12.88
C PRO A 119 15.65 -4.14 -12.40
N ASP A 120 16.38 -4.79 -13.32
CA ASP A 120 17.66 -5.46 -13.03
C ASP A 120 17.58 -6.50 -11.88
N ASN A 121 16.39 -7.08 -11.64
CA ASN A 121 16.08 -7.99 -10.53
C ASN A 121 16.19 -7.40 -9.12
N ASP A 122 16.12 -6.07 -8.97
CA ASP A 122 15.94 -5.43 -7.65
C ASP A 122 15.41 -4.00 -7.76
N TYR A 123 14.25 -3.72 -7.14
CA TYR A 123 13.74 -2.34 -7.12
C TYR A 123 14.36 -1.49 -6.00
N VAL A 124 15.22 -2.04 -5.14
CA VAL A 124 15.92 -1.31 -4.09
C VAL A 124 17.37 -1.10 -4.50
N ARG A 125 17.81 0.14 -4.54
CA ARG A 125 19.19 0.54 -4.82
C ARG A 125 19.85 1.07 -3.55
N GLU A 126 21.10 0.68 -3.39
CA GLU A 126 21.93 1.04 -2.24
C GLU A 126 22.97 2.09 -2.66
N PHE A 127 23.17 3.10 -1.83
CA PHE A 127 24.14 4.16 -2.04
C PHE A 127 24.91 4.42 -0.76
N ASP A 128 26.21 4.64 -0.88
CA ASP A 128 27.07 5.07 0.21
C ASP A 128 27.27 6.59 0.11
N ILE A 129 26.80 7.34 1.12
CA ILE A 129 26.88 8.80 1.19
C ILE A 129 27.83 9.21 2.32
N VAL A 130 28.76 10.13 2.04
CA VAL A 130 29.63 10.71 3.07
C VAL A 130 28.85 11.78 3.84
N ALA A 131 28.64 11.57 5.14
CA ALA A 131 27.86 12.45 5.99
C ALA A 131 28.68 13.65 6.52
N GLY A 132 28.55 14.79 5.85
CA GLY A 132 29.06 16.09 6.31
C GLY A 132 30.57 16.10 6.60
N SER A 133 30.99 16.96 7.53
CA SER A 133 32.40 17.15 7.93
C SER A 133 33.01 15.96 8.68
N THR A 134 32.19 14.99 9.11
CA THR A 134 32.68 13.82 9.87
C THR A 134 33.35 12.76 9.00
N GLY A 135 33.16 12.82 7.68
CA GLY A 135 33.71 11.82 6.74
C GLY A 135 33.12 10.42 6.87
N LYS A 136 32.13 10.20 7.75
CA LYS A 136 31.53 8.88 7.95
C LYS A 136 30.66 8.50 6.76
N ILE A 137 30.91 7.33 6.19
CA ILE A 137 30.06 6.73 5.16
C ILE A 137 28.76 6.25 5.82
N ARG A 138 27.63 6.69 5.28
CA ARG A 138 26.28 6.24 5.64
C ARG A 138 25.64 5.58 4.43
N ARG A 139 25.11 4.38 4.65
CA ARG A 139 24.37 3.64 3.64
C ARG A 139 22.92 4.11 3.59
N VAL A 140 22.40 4.32 2.39
CA VAL A 140 21.01 4.68 2.15
C VAL A 140 20.40 3.85 1.03
N PHE A 141 19.09 3.66 1.10
CA PHE A 141 18.31 2.78 0.26
C PHE A 141 17.21 3.57 -0.43
N TYR A 142 17.27 3.64 -1.74
CA TYR A 142 16.29 4.28 -2.60
C TYR A 142 15.64 3.28 -3.55
N SER A 143 14.57 3.68 -4.21
CA SER A 143 13.97 2.87 -5.26
C SER A 143 14.77 2.95 -6.55
N ALA A 144 14.58 1.98 -7.44
CA ALA A 144 15.24 1.99 -8.74
C ALA A 144 14.87 3.18 -9.64
N TRP A 145 13.78 3.88 -9.33
CA TRP A 145 13.33 5.09 -10.03
C TRP A 145 13.82 6.38 -9.37
N ASP A 146 14.57 6.28 -8.28
CA ASP A 146 15.23 7.42 -7.68
C ASP A 146 16.57 7.66 -8.37
N HIS A 147 16.66 8.76 -9.11
CA HIS A 147 17.92 9.29 -9.59
C HIS A 147 18.54 10.14 -8.49
N VAL A 148 19.51 9.55 -7.79
CA VAL A 148 20.23 10.18 -6.68
C VAL A 148 21.52 10.78 -7.20
N ARG A 149 21.72 12.08 -6.96
CA ARG A 149 22.99 12.78 -7.15
C ARG A 149 23.52 13.21 -5.79
N ILE A 150 24.73 12.78 -5.45
CA ILE A 150 25.36 13.10 -4.18
C ILE A 150 26.33 14.26 -4.42
N ASN A 151 26.05 15.43 -3.84
CA ASN A 151 26.89 16.62 -3.93
C ASN A 151 27.18 17.12 -2.50
N ASP A 152 28.45 17.22 -2.11
CA ASP A 152 28.90 17.79 -0.83
C ASP A 152 28.13 17.28 0.40
N GLY A 153 27.91 15.96 0.48
CA GLY A 153 27.18 15.30 1.58
C GLY A 153 25.65 15.47 1.54
N ASN A 154 25.10 16.11 0.50
CA ASN A 154 23.66 16.20 0.26
C ASN A 154 23.24 15.32 -0.91
N ALA A 155 22.16 14.56 -0.73
CA ALA A 155 21.53 13.78 -1.79
C ALA A 155 20.43 14.61 -2.47
N GLN A 156 20.64 15.00 -3.73
CA GLN A 156 19.57 15.47 -4.60
C GLN A 156 18.88 14.27 -5.24
N ARG A 157 17.55 14.27 -5.25
CA ARG A 157 16.73 13.15 -5.69
C ARG A 157 15.74 13.62 -6.75
N VAL A 158 15.72 12.94 -7.88
CA VAL A 158 14.68 13.10 -8.91
C VAL A 158 14.02 11.74 -9.12
N PHE A 159 12.71 11.66 -8.98
CA PHE A 159 11.97 10.41 -9.13
C PHE A 159 11.43 10.26 -10.56
N ASP A 160 11.77 9.15 -11.22
CA ASP A 160 11.22 8.76 -12.51
C ASP A 160 9.80 8.18 -12.35
N MET A 161 8.82 9.09 -12.32
CA MET A 161 7.41 8.73 -12.29
C MET A 161 6.97 7.90 -13.50
N VAL A 162 7.61 8.06 -14.67
CA VAL A 162 7.20 7.36 -15.90
C VAL A 162 7.66 5.91 -15.84
N GLY A 163 8.93 5.67 -15.54
CA GLY A 163 9.47 4.33 -15.33
C GLY A 163 8.75 3.60 -14.19
N TYR A 164 8.41 4.30 -13.10
CA TYR A 164 7.67 3.70 -12.00
C TYR A 164 6.27 3.23 -12.43
N ARG A 165 5.53 4.05 -13.18
CA ARG A 165 4.20 3.67 -13.70
C ARG A 165 4.29 2.53 -14.71
N ASN A 166 5.30 2.54 -15.59
CA ASN A 166 5.53 1.44 -16.52
C ASN A 166 5.75 0.12 -15.78
N TRP A 167 6.52 0.15 -14.68
CA TRP A 167 6.72 -1.01 -13.82
C TRP A 167 5.42 -1.47 -13.14
N LEU A 168 4.61 -0.55 -12.59
CA LEU A 168 3.31 -0.90 -12.02
C LEU A 168 2.39 -1.57 -13.05
N ARG A 169 2.37 -1.08 -14.30
CA ARG A 169 1.63 -1.73 -15.38
C ARG A 169 2.12 -3.14 -15.66
N ALA A 170 3.44 -3.35 -15.69
CA ALA A 170 4.02 -4.67 -15.89
C ALA A 170 3.59 -5.65 -14.78
N LEU A 171 3.58 -5.21 -13.51
CA LEU A 171 3.10 -6.02 -12.38
C LEU A 171 1.62 -6.38 -12.47
N VAL A 172 0.79 -5.52 -13.08
CA VAL A 172 -0.62 -5.82 -13.29
C VAL A 172 -0.81 -6.76 -14.47
N ALA A 173 -0.11 -6.50 -15.57
CA ALA A 173 -0.19 -7.29 -16.80
C ALA A 173 0.32 -8.73 -16.60
N ASP A 174 1.37 -8.92 -15.79
CA ASP A 174 1.92 -10.25 -15.49
C ASP A 174 1.18 -11.00 -14.36
N GLY A 175 0.16 -10.38 -13.76
CA GLY A 175 -0.66 -10.97 -12.70
C GLY A 175 -0.03 -10.94 -11.30
N THR A 176 1.17 -10.37 -11.11
CA THR A 176 1.77 -10.18 -9.78
C THR A 176 0.85 -9.36 -8.88
N ILE A 177 0.21 -8.34 -9.46
CA ILE A 177 -0.86 -7.56 -8.84
C ILE A 177 -2.15 -7.82 -9.62
N PRO A 178 -3.14 -8.51 -9.02
CA PRO A 178 -4.44 -8.67 -9.65
C PRO A 178 -5.08 -7.31 -9.94
N THR A 179 -5.84 -7.21 -11.04
CA THR A 179 -6.64 -6.01 -11.34
C THR A 179 -7.60 -5.65 -10.20
N PRO A 180 -7.98 -4.37 -10.04
CA PRO A 180 -8.86 -3.96 -8.96
C PRO A 180 -10.21 -4.68 -9.06
N ARG A 181 -10.76 -5.08 -7.90
CA ARG A 181 -12.10 -5.68 -7.83
C ARG A 181 -13.17 -4.62 -8.07
N LEU A 182 -14.33 -5.05 -8.55
CA LEU A 182 -15.48 -4.20 -8.88
C LEU A 182 -15.84 -3.21 -7.76
N HIS A 183 -16.02 -3.71 -6.53
CA HIS A 183 -16.40 -2.90 -5.37
C HIS A 183 -15.34 -1.84 -5.00
N VAL A 184 -14.06 -2.08 -5.32
CA VAL A 184 -12.98 -1.11 -5.08
C VAL A 184 -13.14 0.07 -6.04
N ILE A 185 -13.39 -0.20 -7.32
CA ILE A 185 -13.64 0.86 -8.31
C ILE A 185 -14.90 1.65 -7.95
N GLN A 186 -16.00 0.98 -7.62
CA GLN A 186 -17.24 1.63 -7.19
C GLN A 186 -17.02 2.55 -6.00
N ARG A 187 -16.31 2.07 -4.96
CA ARG A 187 -15.97 2.89 -3.79
C ARG A 187 -15.12 4.10 -4.16
N LEU A 188 -14.15 3.96 -5.06
CA LEU A 188 -13.31 5.09 -5.50
C LEU A 188 -14.12 6.10 -6.32
N CYS A 189 -15.03 5.65 -7.20
CA CYS A 189 -15.99 6.51 -7.89
C CYS A 189 -16.89 7.27 -6.90
N GLN A 190 -17.39 6.60 -5.85
CA GLN A 190 -18.20 7.23 -4.82
C GLN A 190 -17.40 8.28 -4.02
N ILE A 191 -16.17 7.98 -3.62
CA ILE A 191 -15.28 8.94 -2.94
C ILE A 191 -15.07 10.19 -3.82
N LYS A 192 -14.86 9.99 -5.12
CA LYS A 192 -14.71 11.07 -6.10
C LYS A 192 -16.01 11.88 -6.26
N GLY A 193 -17.17 11.22 -6.30
CA GLY A 193 -18.49 11.85 -6.30
C GLY A 193 -18.72 12.73 -5.07
N ASN A 194 -18.49 12.19 -3.88
CA ASN A 194 -18.58 12.92 -2.62
C ASN A 194 -17.64 14.13 -2.58
N ARG A 195 -16.45 14.02 -3.19
CA ARG A 195 -15.51 15.15 -3.31
C ARG A 195 -16.06 16.26 -4.22
N ILE A 196 -16.70 15.89 -5.35
CA ILE A 196 -17.37 16.85 -6.23
C ILE A 196 -18.50 17.56 -5.47
N GLU A 197 -19.34 16.82 -4.75
CA GLU A 197 -20.41 17.41 -3.93
C GLU A 197 -19.88 18.39 -2.88
N ARG A 198 -18.78 18.05 -2.20
CA ARG A 198 -18.12 18.98 -1.27
C ARG A 198 -17.62 20.24 -1.96
N LEU A 199 -17.02 20.13 -3.15
CA LEU A 199 -16.55 21.29 -3.92
C LEU A 199 -17.69 22.19 -4.39
N LEU A 200 -18.85 21.61 -4.71
CA LEU A 200 -20.06 22.35 -5.10
C LEU A 200 -20.67 23.14 -3.93
N ARG A 201 -20.39 22.78 -2.67
CA ARG A 201 -20.81 23.54 -1.48
C ARG A 201 -19.92 24.74 -1.18
N LEU A 202 -18.73 24.81 -1.77
CA LEU A 202 -17.85 25.98 -1.66
C LEU A 202 -18.37 27.10 -2.57
N PRO A 203 -18.04 28.38 -2.29
CA PRO A 203 -18.45 29.50 -3.13
C PRO A 203 -18.11 29.25 -4.61
N SER A 204 -19.15 29.26 -5.45
CA SER A 204 -19.10 28.98 -6.89
C SER A 204 -18.39 30.06 -7.70
N ASP A 205 -18.13 31.21 -7.08
CA ASP A 205 -17.84 32.45 -7.80
C ASP A 205 -16.34 32.60 -8.11
N THR A 206 -15.52 31.63 -7.68
CA THR A 206 -14.10 31.59 -8.03
C THR A 206 -13.89 30.74 -9.28
N PRO A 207 -13.28 31.28 -10.35
CA PRO A 207 -12.97 30.52 -11.56
C PRO A 207 -12.18 29.23 -11.29
N ALA A 208 -11.29 29.26 -10.29
CA ALA A 208 -10.52 28.10 -9.85
C ALA A 208 -11.40 26.95 -9.33
N ASN A 209 -12.48 27.24 -8.59
CA ASN A 209 -13.38 26.20 -8.08
C ASN A 209 -14.21 25.58 -9.22
N VAL A 210 -14.70 26.41 -10.15
CA VAL A 210 -15.42 25.95 -11.35
C VAL A 210 -14.55 25.00 -12.18
N GLU A 211 -13.30 25.38 -12.46
CA GLU A 211 -12.35 24.53 -13.20
C GLU A 211 -12.02 23.24 -12.43
N ARG A 212 -11.86 23.32 -11.10
CA ARG A 212 -11.62 22.14 -10.27
C ARG A 212 -12.79 21.16 -10.32
N VAL A 213 -14.03 21.64 -10.18
CA VAL A 213 -15.24 20.81 -10.30
C VAL A 213 -15.33 20.16 -11.69
N ALA A 214 -15.08 20.92 -12.75
CA ALA A 214 -15.10 20.41 -14.12
C ALA A 214 -14.07 19.28 -14.33
N ARG A 215 -12.84 19.45 -13.86
CA ARG A 215 -11.79 18.42 -13.93
C ARG A 215 -12.14 17.16 -13.14
N GLU A 216 -12.68 17.32 -11.93
CA GLU A 216 -13.08 16.20 -11.09
C GLU A 216 -14.24 15.42 -11.71
N ARG A 217 -15.23 16.10 -12.30
CA ARG A 217 -16.34 15.49 -13.06
C ARG A 217 -15.85 14.73 -14.29
N ALA A 218 -14.97 15.33 -15.09
CA ALA A 218 -14.38 14.66 -16.24
C ALA A 218 -13.62 13.39 -15.82
N THR A 219 -12.85 13.47 -14.73
CA THR A 219 -12.15 12.29 -14.19
C THR A 219 -13.13 11.21 -13.73
N LEU A 220 -14.22 11.58 -13.03
CA LEU A 220 -15.24 10.62 -12.60
C LEU A 220 -15.92 9.93 -13.80
N GLN A 221 -16.20 10.67 -14.87
CA GLN A 221 -16.75 10.08 -16.10
C GLN A 221 -15.77 9.06 -16.72
N LEU A 222 -14.48 9.38 -16.80
CA LEU A 222 -13.46 8.44 -17.26
C LEU A 222 -13.37 7.20 -16.34
N MET A 223 -13.43 7.38 -15.03
CA MET A 223 -13.47 6.25 -14.07
C MET A 223 -14.70 5.36 -14.33
N LYS A 224 -15.90 5.94 -14.47
CA LYS A 224 -17.13 5.19 -14.80
C LYS A 224 -17.04 4.50 -16.17
N ALA A 225 -16.46 5.14 -17.18
CA ALA A 225 -16.27 4.54 -18.51
C ALA A 225 -15.27 3.38 -18.48
N SER A 226 -14.17 3.52 -17.73
CA SER A 226 -13.18 2.45 -17.55
C SER A 226 -13.79 1.21 -16.87
N PHE A 227 -14.69 1.43 -15.91
CA PHE A 227 -15.45 0.37 -15.25
C PHE A 227 -16.32 -0.41 -16.24
N ALA A 228 -17.09 0.30 -17.07
CA ALA A 228 -17.93 -0.32 -18.09
C ALA A 228 -17.13 -1.18 -19.06
N LYS A 229 -15.98 -0.67 -19.53
CA LYS A 229 -15.06 -1.40 -20.42
C LYS A 229 -14.47 -2.65 -19.77
N GLN A 230 -14.09 -2.58 -18.49
CA GLN A 230 -13.40 -3.68 -17.81
C GLN A 230 -14.34 -4.83 -17.43
N PHE A 231 -15.60 -4.54 -17.11
CA PHE A 231 -16.55 -5.54 -16.58
C PHE A 231 -17.74 -5.80 -17.49
N GLY A 232 -17.85 -5.15 -18.65
CA GLY A 232 -18.92 -5.37 -19.62
C GLY A 232 -20.30 -4.89 -19.15
N TYR A 233 -20.35 -3.95 -18.20
CA TYR A 233 -21.59 -3.33 -17.72
C TYR A 233 -21.86 -2.01 -18.43
N ASP A 234 -23.14 -1.74 -18.74
CA ASP A 234 -23.56 -0.42 -19.20
C ASP A 234 -23.48 0.59 -18.03
N PRO A 235 -22.85 1.78 -18.20
CA PRO A 235 -22.77 2.81 -17.17
C PRO A 235 -24.11 3.21 -16.53
N VAL A 236 -25.23 3.01 -17.23
CA VAL A 236 -26.58 3.41 -16.78
C VAL A 236 -27.11 2.50 -15.65
N ASP A 237 -26.72 1.23 -15.62
CA ASP A 237 -27.23 0.26 -14.63
C ASP A 237 -26.56 0.37 -13.24
N ILE A 238 -25.48 1.15 -13.13
CA ILE A 238 -24.67 1.27 -11.92
C ILE A 238 -25.39 2.04 -10.81
N GLU A 239 -26.24 3.00 -11.17
CA GLU A 239 -26.95 3.83 -10.18
C GLU A 239 -28.14 3.11 -9.55
N ALA A 240 -28.75 2.14 -10.26
CA ALA A 240 -29.89 1.36 -9.75
C ALA A 240 -29.48 0.11 -8.95
N GLY A 241 -28.36 -0.54 -9.30
CA GLY A 241 -27.87 -1.74 -8.58
C GLY A 241 -27.18 -1.46 -7.24
N HIS A 242 -27.02 -0.18 -6.88
CA HIS A 242 -26.16 0.28 -5.79
C HIS A 242 -26.76 0.10 -4.39
N GLU A 243 -28.08 0.05 -4.24
CA GLU A 243 -28.73 -0.18 -2.93
C GLU A 243 -28.75 -1.66 -2.53
N ALA A 244 -28.86 -2.58 -3.48
CA ALA A 244 -28.98 -4.01 -3.19
C ALA A 244 -27.63 -4.66 -2.79
N LEU A 245 -26.52 -4.25 -3.40
CA LEU A 245 -25.22 -4.91 -3.19
C LEU A 245 -24.54 -4.56 -1.85
N PHE A 246 -24.88 -3.42 -1.26
CA PHE A 246 -24.33 -2.97 0.02
C PHE A 246 -25.10 -3.49 1.24
N GLN A 247 -26.36 -3.91 1.08
CA GLN A 247 -27.11 -4.57 2.15
C GLN A 247 -26.58 -5.99 2.41
N ASP A 248 -26.06 -6.66 1.39
CA ASP A 248 -25.59 -8.06 1.48
C ASP A 248 -24.14 -8.20 1.97
N LEU A 249 -23.32 -7.14 1.84
CA LEU A 249 -21.89 -7.22 2.16
C LEU A 249 -21.52 -6.85 3.61
N GLY A 250 -22.51 -6.61 4.48
CA GLY A 250 -22.28 -6.39 5.92
C GLY A 250 -21.47 -5.13 6.18
N GLY A 251 -22.10 -4.09 6.73
CA GLY A 251 -21.45 -2.82 7.03
C GLY A 251 -20.25 -2.93 7.99
N GLU A 252 -19.06 -3.19 7.46
CA GLU A 252 -17.79 -2.88 8.13
C GLU A 252 -17.44 -1.42 7.83
N SER A 253 -18.16 -0.56 8.54
CA SER A 253 -17.89 0.86 8.72
C SER A 253 -16.61 1.06 9.53
N SER A 254 -15.85 2.10 9.15
CA SER A 254 -14.85 2.85 9.92
C SER A 254 -13.67 2.08 10.52
N ASP A 255 -12.53 2.13 9.82
CA ASP A 255 -11.21 2.43 10.40
C ASP A 255 -10.17 2.49 9.28
N MET A 256 -10.26 3.52 8.44
CA MET A 256 -9.14 3.90 7.59
C MET A 256 -8.62 5.26 8.04
N PRO A 257 -7.33 5.38 8.37
CA PRO A 257 -6.73 6.68 8.65
C PRO A 257 -6.85 7.59 7.41
N PRO A 258 -6.92 8.91 7.61
CA PRO A 258 -6.98 9.88 6.52
C PRO A 258 -5.84 9.62 5.53
N GLN A 259 -6.18 9.62 4.24
CA GLN A 259 -5.16 9.59 3.19
C GLN A 259 -4.44 10.94 3.25
N ASP A 260 -3.15 10.92 3.55
CA ASP A 260 -2.30 12.10 3.46
C ASP A 260 -2.49 12.75 2.08
N GLY A 261 -2.87 14.03 2.13
CA GLY A 261 -3.13 14.81 0.94
C GLY A 261 -1.85 14.91 0.10
N GLU A 262 -1.98 14.64 -1.20
CA GLU A 262 -1.04 15.17 -2.18
C GLU A 262 -1.07 16.70 -2.08
N GLU A 263 -0.07 17.28 -1.41
CA GLU A 263 0.17 18.72 -1.51
C GLU A 263 0.53 19.06 -2.96
N PRO A 264 -0.02 20.14 -3.54
CA PRO A 264 0.42 20.63 -4.82
C PRO A 264 1.85 21.14 -4.71
N ILE A 265 2.75 20.57 -5.51
CA ILE A 265 4.11 21.08 -5.69
C ILE A 265 4.00 22.43 -6.42
N GLU A 266 4.06 23.54 -5.69
CA GLU A 266 4.24 24.86 -6.29
C GLU A 266 5.65 25.01 -6.87
N PRO A 267 5.80 25.54 -8.09
CA PRO A 267 7.12 25.87 -8.62
C PRO A 267 7.67 27.10 -7.90
N LYS A 268 8.76 26.92 -7.13
CA LYS A 268 9.51 28.03 -6.53
C LYS A 268 10.07 28.93 -7.65
N LYS A 269 9.53 30.15 -7.77
CA LYS A 269 10.13 31.21 -8.59
C LYS A 269 11.45 31.65 -7.95
N GLY A 270 12.57 31.33 -8.61
CA GLY A 270 13.89 31.82 -8.25
C GLY A 270 13.97 33.33 -8.47
N VAL A 271 14.26 34.08 -7.39
CA VAL A 271 14.62 35.49 -7.45
C VAL A 271 16.13 35.56 -7.72
N ASN A 272 16.51 35.88 -8.96
CA ASN A 272 17.87 36.29 -9.26
C ASN A 272 18.08 37.72 -8.76
N LYS A 273 18.81 37.88 -7.65
CA LYS A 273 19.45 39.17 -7.32
C LYS A 273 20.78 39.25 -8.06
N VAL A 274 20.77 39.94 -9.19
CA VAL A 274 22.00 40.52 -9.76
C VAL A 274 22.34 41.73 -8.90
N LYS A 275 23.50 41.70 -8.24
CA LYS A 275 24.11 42.91 -7.68
C LYS A 275 25.01 43.49 -8.76
N SER A 276 24.68 44.70 -9.19
CA SER A 276 25.62 45.65 -9.80
C SER A 276 26.28 46.46 -8.69
#